data_AF-A0A609JGP7-F1
#
_entry.id   AF-A0A609JGP7-F1
#
_cell.length_a   1.000
_cell.length_b   1.000
_cell.length_c   1.000
_cell.angle_alpha   90.00
_cell.angle_beta   90.00
_cell.angle_gamma   90.00
#
_symmetry.space_group_name_H-M   'P 1'
#
loop_
_entity.id
_entity.type
_entity.pdbx_description
1 polymer ?
#
loop_
_entity_poly.entity_id
_entity_poly.type
_entity_poly.pdbx_seq_one_letter_code
_entity_poly.pdbx_strand_id
1 'polypeptide(L)'
;MALPKECRVERSKYLEEQYKKYQITELENLTTEDFRVLGMYIQTYCFIELNIQRIFQKLKENGIIKIKKGTKINVPYIMDMLKKSINQVITEPSEISLFIENLGEIELRRSYRNIFAHWAAKRIPKEDAMVFITSNAQDYKKVIGKEMNSDYIAYAILDIADIRGLIVHLLEYDK
;
A
#
# COMPACT_ATOMS: atom_id res chain seq x y z
N MET A 1 -10.23 -10.32 -9.24
CA MET A 1 -8.86 -9.77 -9.13
C MET A 1 -8.90 -8.26 -9.01
N ALA A 2 -8.25 -7.72 -7.97
CA ALA A 2 -8.35 -6.30 -7.58
C ALA A 2 -7.18 -5.40 -8.06
N LEU A 3 -6.19 -5.95 -8.74
CA LEU A 3 -5.04 -5.19 -9.25
C LEU A 3 -5.39 -4.39 -10.53
N PRO A 4 -4.84 -3.17 -10.72
CA PRO A 4 -4.95 -2.39 -11.96
C PRO A 4 -4.55 -3.20 -13.20
N LYS A 5 -5.15 -2.89 -14.36
CA LYS A 5 -4.92 -3.64 -15.60
C LYS A 5 -3.46 -3.58 -16.07
N GLU A 6 -2.75 -2.48 -15.75
CA GLU A 6 -1.37 -2.26 -16.17
C GLU A 6 -0.35 -3.20 -15.48
N CYS A 7 -0.72 -3.84 -14.36
CA CYS A 7 0.16 -4.77 -13.63
C CYS A 7 -0.09 -6.25 -13.96
N ARG A 8 -0.92 -6.56 -14.97
CA ARG A 8 -1.23 -7.94 -15.38
C ARG A 8 -0.13 -8.53 -16.27
N VAL A 9 1.02 -8.81 -15.67
CA VAL A 9 2.11 -9.54 -16.32
C VAL A 9 1.80 -11.03 -16.44
N GLU A 10 2.51 -11.75 -17.31
CA GLU A 10 2.33 -13.19 -17.54
C GLU A 10 2.34 -13.99 -16.22
N ARG A 11 3.24 -13.64 -15.30
CA ARG A 11 3.32 -14.25 -13.96
C ARG A 11 2.03 -14.10 -13.16
N SER A 12 1.40 -12.92 -13.19
CA SER A 12 0.15 -12.70 -12.44
C SER A 12 -1.02 -13.52 -12.99
N LYS A 13 -1.08 -13.70 -14.32
CA LYS A 13 -2.10 -14.55 -14.97
C LYS A 13 -1.89 -16.02 -14.62
N TYR A 14 -0.64 -16.46 -14.71
CA TYR A 14 -0.26 -17.81 -14.32
C TYR A 14 -0.62 -18.10 -12.85
N LEU A 15 -0.28 -17.20 -11.92
CA LEU A 15 -0.60 -17.39 -10.51
C LEU A 15 -2.12 -17.40 -10.25
N GLU A 16 -2.89 -16.60 -11.00
CA GLU A 16 -4.35 -16.64 -10.94
C GLU A 16 -4.91 -17.98 -11.45
N GLU A 17 -4.34 -18.55 -12.50
CA GLU A 17 -4.70 -19.89 -12.99
C GLU A 17 -4.34 -20.99 -11.99
N GLN A 18 -3.18 -20.89 -11.31
CA GLN A 18 -2.82 -21.84 -10.25
C GLN A 18 -3.77 -21.73 -9.06
N TYR A 19 -4.08 -20.51 -8.60
CA TYR A 19 -5.02 -20.28 -7.50
C TYR A 19 -6.39 -20.89 -7.76
N LYS A 20 -6.92 -20.75 -8.99
CA LYS A 20 -8.24 -21.27 -9.38
C LYS A 20 -8.37 -22.80 -9.33
N LYS A 21 -7.27 -23.54 -9.17
CA LYS A 21 -7.27 -25.00 -9.02
C LYS A 21 -7.63 -25.47 -7.62
N TYR A 22 -7.66 -24.56 -6.65
CA TYR A 22 -7.81 -24.87 -5.23
C TYR A 22 -9.02 -24.16 -4.62
N GLN A 23 -9.68 -24.83 -3.70
CA GLN A 23 -10.60 -24.23 -2.74
C GLN A 23 -9.81 -23.51 -1.63
N ILE A 24 -10.46 -22.55 -0.95
CA ILE A 24 -9.82 -21.79 0.14
C ILE A 24 -9.26 -22.71 1.24
N THR A 25 -9.95 -23.82 1.52
CA THR A 25 -9.54 -24.82 2.52
C THR A 25 -8.32 -25.64 2.13
N GLU A 26 -7.97 -25.67 0.84
CA GLU A 26 -6.82 -26.41 0.29
C GLU A 26 -5.56 -25.53 0.21
N LEU A 27 -5.67 -24.24 0.54
CA LEU A 27 -4.53 -23.33 0.53
C LEU A 27 -3.62 -23.55 1.73
N GLU A 28 -2.32 -23.42 1.48
CA GLU A 28 -1.27 -23.60 2.47
C GLU A 28 -1.25 -22.42 3.47
N ASN A 29 -0.89 -22.73 4.72
CA ASN A 29 -0.63 -21.69 5.73
C ASN A 29 0.58 -20.85 5.35
N LEU A 30 0.61 -19.61 5.83
CA LEU A 30 1.80 -18.77 5.75
C LEU A 30 2.95 -19.40 6.56
N THR A 31 4.15 -19.32 6.02
CA THR A 31 5.38 -19.70 6.72
C THR A 31 5.85 -18.58 7.66
N THR A 32 6.80 -18.88 8.54
CA THR A 32 7.46 -17.85 9.37
C THR A 32 8.09 -16.75 8.52
N GLU A 33 8.67 -17.12 7.38
CA GLU A 33 9.30 -16.16 6.45
C GLU A 33 8.26 -15.23 5.81
N ASP A 34 7.07 -15.74 5.51
CA ASP A 34 5.97 -14.93 4.97
C ASP A 34 5.51 -13.88 5.96
N PHE A 35 5.33 -14.26 7.23
CA PHE A 35 5.02 -13.32 8.29
C PHE A 35 6.11 -12.27 8.46
N ARG A 36 7.39 -12.65 8.33
CA ARG A 36 8.51 -11.72 8.40
C ARG A 36 8.45 -10.69 7.27
N VAL A 37 8.25 -11.14 6.03
CA VAL A 37 8.14 -10.27 4.85
C VAL A 37 6.96 -9.30 5.00
N LEU A 38 5.77 -9.79 5.34
CA LEU A 38 4.59 -8.94 5.54
C LEU A 38 4.79 -7.95 6.70
N GLY A 39 5.34 -8.42 7.82
CA GLY A 39 5.62 -7.59 8.99
C GLY A 39 6.60 -6.47 8.69
N MET A 40 7.68 -6.76 7.95
CA MET A 40 8.63 -5.75 7.50
C MET A 40 7.94 -4.68 6.65
N TYR A 41 7.17 -5.07 5.64
CA TYR A 41 6.45 -4.13 4.78
C TYR A 41 5.51 -3.22 5.58
N ILE A 42 4.72 -3.81 6.47
CA ILE A 42 3.73 -3.09 7.29
C ILE A 42 4.44 -2.09 8.21
N GLN A 43 5.50 -2.52 8.92
CA GLN A 43 6.19 -1.67 9.88
C GLN A 43 6.99 -0.54 9.22
N THR A 44 7.64 -0.80 8.08
CA THR A 44 8.27 0.26 7.28
C THR A 44 7.25 1.32 6.88
N TYR A 45 6.06 0.92 6.44
CA TYR A 45 4.98 1.87 6.14
C TYR A 45 4.49 2.66 7.35
N CYS A 46 4.42 2.04 8.52
CA CYS A 46 4.04 2.73 9.75
C CYS A 46 5.02 3.86 10.07
N PHE A 47 6.33 3.64 9.89
CA PHE A 47 7.34 4.69 10.07
C PHE A 47 7.28 5.77 8.98
N ILE A 48 7.09 5.40 7.72
CA ILE A 48 6.89 6.37 6.62
C ILE A 48 5.70 7.29 6.92
N GLU A 49 4.54 6.72 7.31
CA GLU A 49 3.35 7.53 7.65
C GLU A 49 3.58 8.41 8.88
N LEU A 50 4.32 7.93 9.88
CA LEU A 50 4.71 8.74 11.04
C LEU A 50 5.60 9.92 10.62
N ASN A 51 6.59 9.69 9.76
CA ASN A 51 7.48 10.75 9.26
C ASN A 51 6.72 11.79 8.43
N ILE A 52 5.78 11.36 7.58
CA ILE A 52 4.88 12.25 6.85
C ILE A 52 4.07 13.15 7.82
N GLN A 53 3.53 12.56 8.90
CA GLN A 53 2.82 13.34 9.93
C GLN A 53 3.73 14.33 10.65
N ARG A 54 4.97 13.94 10.98
CA ARG A 54 5.95 14.81 11.63
C ARG A 54 6.32 16.01 10.75
N ILE A 55 6.55 15.78 9.45
CA ILE A 55 6.82 16.85 8.47
C ILE A 55 5.62 17.81 8.40
N PHE A 56 4.42 17.28 8.24
CA PHE A 56 3.20 18.07 8.20
C PHE A 56 3.01 18.95 9.43
N GLN A 57 3.21 18.37 10.62
CA GLN A 57 3.08 19.09 11.88
C GLN A 57 4.10 20.22 11.99
N LYS A 58 5.35 19.99 11.58
CA LYS A 58 6.41 21.01 11.57
C LYS A 58 6.09 22.17 10.60
N LEU A 59 5.60 21.87 9.41
CA LEU A 59 5.19 22.90 8.44
C LEU A 59 3.97 23.68 8.91
N LYS A 60 3.04 23.03 9.63
CA LYS A 60 1.90 23.69 10.26
C LYS A 60 2.33 24.64 11.37
N GLU A 61 3.24 24.21 12.24
CA GLU A 61 3.80 25.02 13.34
C GLU A 61 4.53 26.27 12.81
N ASN A 62 5.26 26.12 11.70
CA ASN A 62 5.92 27.23 11.03
C ASN A 62 4.98 28.14 10.22
N GLY A 63 3.67 27.89 10.23
CA GLY A 63 2.67 28.71 9.54
C GLY A 63 2.63 28.56 8.01
N ILE A 64 3.42 27.63 7.45
CA ILE A 64 3.46 27.30 6.02
C ILE A 64 2.16 26.58 5.62
N ILE A 65 1.72 25.63 6.44
CA ILE A 65 0.44 24.94 6.25
C ILE A 65 -0.60 25.54 7.19
N LYS A 66 -1.67 26.08 6.61
CA LYS A 66 -2.83 26.60 7.35
C LYS A 66 -4.04 25.70 7.13
N ILE A 67 -4.63 25.22 8.23
CA ILE A 67 -5.77 24.30 8.21
C ILE A 67 -7.04 25.06 8.57
N LYS A 68 -8.11 24.85 7.79
CA LYS A 68 -9.42 25.41 8.11
C LYS A 68 -10.04 24.65 9.29
N LYS A 69 -10.77 25.37 10.15
CA LYS A 69 -11.48 24.76 11.27
C LYS A 69 -12.47 23.70 10.74
N GLY A 70 -12.48 22.52 11.36
CA GLY A 70 -13.36 21.41 10.98
C GLY A 70 -12.85 20.53 9.83
N THR A 71 -11.68 20.80 9.25
CA THR A 71 -11.09 19.92 8.23
C THR A 71 -10.68 18.58 8.84
N LYS A 72 -11.14 17.48 8.24
CA LYS A 72 -10.71 16.12 8.60
C LYS A 72 -9.28 15.89 8.10
N ILE A 73 -8.35 15.74 9.04
CA ILE A 73 -6.95 15.46 8.75
C ILE A 73 -6.78 13.94 8.66
N ASN A 74 -6.47 13.45 7.46
CA ASN A 74 -6.09 12.06 7.21
C ASN A 74 -4.83 12.02 6.33
N VAL A 75 -4.22 10.84 6.18
CA VAL A 75 -2.97 10.68 5.42
C VAL A 75 -3.08 11.23 3.98
N PRO A 76 -4.15 10.94 3.19
CA PRO A 76 -4.31 11.53 1.86
C PRO A 76 -4.33 13.07 1.88
N TYR A 77 -5.07 13.67 2.82
CA TYR A 77 -5.10 15.12 2.98
C TYR A 77 -3.73 15.69 3.33
N ILE A 78 -2.99 15.02 4.22
CA ILE A 78 -1.64 15.43 4.58
C ILE A 78 -0.73 15.41 3.35
N MET A 79 -0.72 14.32 2.58
CA MET A 79 0.10 14.18 1.37
C MET A 79 -0.22 15.28 0.34
N ASP A 80 -1.50 15.56 0.09
CA ASP A 80 -1.93 16.63 -0.82
C ASP A 80 -1.45 18.02 -0.34
N MET A 81 -1.57 18.30 0.96
CA MET A 81 -1.08 19.56 1.53
C MET A 81 0.44 19.69 1.43
N LEU A 82 1.19 18.61 1.68
CA LEU A 82 2.65 18.60 1.53
C LEU A 82 3.05 18.93 0.08
N LYS A 83 2.45 18.25 -0.90
CA LYS A 83 2.68 18.50 -2.34
C LYS A 83 2.41 19.97 -2.72
N LYS A 84 1.35 20.58 -2.16
CA LYS A 84 1.00 21.99 -2.42
C LYS A 84 1.89 23.01 -1.74
N SER A 85 2.49 22.66 -0.60
CA SER A 85 3.29 23.59 0.22
C SER A 85 4.79 23.51 -0.04
N ILE A 86 5.27 22.50 -0.76
CA ILE A 86 6.71 22.21 -0.85
C ILE A 86 7.52 23.35 -1.46
N ASN A 87 6.95 24.10 -2.42
CA ASN A 87 7.57 25.25 -3.06
C ASN A 87 7.82 26.45 -2.11
N GLN A 88 7.25 26.43 -0.91
CA GLN A 88 7.52 27.42 0.14
C GLN A 88 8.71 27.02 1.03
N VAL A 89 9.22 25.79 0.87
CA VAL A 89 10.31 25.22 1.67
C VAL A 89 11.53 24.96 0.80
N ILE A 90 11.32 24.39 -0.39
CA ILE A 90 12.34 24.04 -1.37
C ILE A 90 12.22 25.00 -2.54
N THR A 91 13.34 25.57 -2.98
CA THR A 91 13.39 26.49 -4.13
C THR A 91 13.90 25.83 -5.41
N GLU A 92 14.69 24.77 -5.28
CA GLU A 92 15.30 24.05 -6.41
C GLU A 92 14.23 23.18 -7.13
N PRO A 93 13.92 23.43 -8.42
CA PRO A 93 12.86 22.72 -9.12
C PRO A 93 13.06 21.20 -9.23
N SER A 94 14.31 20.75 -9.31
CA SER A 94 14.63 19.32 -9.38
C SER A 94 14.28 18.60 -8.06
N GLU A 95 14.57 19.22 -6.92
CA GLU A 95 14.24 18.69 -5.59
C GLU A 95 12.72 18.70 -5.32
N ILE A 96 12.00 19.72 -5.79
CA ILE A 96 10.53 19.78 -5.72
C ILE A 96 9.91 18.60 -6.48
N SER A 97 10.37 18.37 -7.72
CA SER A 97 9.89 17.26 -8.56
C SER A 97 10.14 15.91 -7.88
N LEU A 98 11.35 15.69 -7.39
CA LEU A 98 11.72 14.47 -6.67
C LEU A 98 10.85 14.25 -5.42
N PHE A 99 10.57 15.30 -4.65
CA PHE A 99 9.69 15.19 -3.48
C PHE A 99 8.26 14.78 -3.85
N ILE A 100 7.71 15.37 -4.91
CA ILE A 100 6.36 15.06 -5.39
C ILE A 100 6.29 13.62 -5.90
N GLU A 101 7.30 13.18 -6.66
CA GLU A 101 7.43 11.81 -7.17
C GLU A 101 7.51 10.81 -6.02
N ASN A 102 8.37 11.07 -5.02
CA ASN A 102 8.52 10.24 -3.83
C ASN A 102 7.20 10.10 -3.04
N LEU A 103 6.48 11.21 -2.83
CA LEU A 103 5.15 11.15 -2.21
C LEU A 103 4.12 10.39 -3.07
N GLY A 104 4.24 10.48 -4.40
CA GLY A 104 3.42 9.71 -5.34
C GLY A 104 3.63 8.21 -5.21
N GLU A 105 4.89 7.76 -5.12
CA GLU A 105 5.22 6.35 -4.90
C GLU A 105 4.69 5.86 -3.55
N ILE A 106 4.89 6.60 -2.46
CA ILE A 106 4.36 6.22 -1.14
C ILE A 106 2.82 6.10 -1.18
N GLU A 107 2.13 7.02 -1.86
CA GLU A 107 0.67 7.00 -2.00
C GLU A 107 0.18 5.78 -2.78
N LEU A 108 0.83 5.45 -3.90
CA LEU A 108 0.50 4.28 -4.72
C LEU A 108 0.62 2.99 -3.91
N ARG A 109 1.72 2.86 -3.17
CA ARG A 109 2.12 1.64 -2.48
C ARG A 109 1.38 1.43 -1.15
N ARG A 110 0.80 2.49 -0.57
CA ARG A 110 -0.06 2.43 0.63
C ARG A 110 -1.22 1.43 0.52
N SER A 111 -1.75 1.23 -0.69
CA SER A 111 -2.82 0.25 -0.96
C SER A 111 -2.40 -1.18 -0.58
N TYR A 112 -1.17 -1.58 -0.91
CA TYR A 112 -0.61 -2.90 -0.53
C TYR A 112 -0.48 -3.04 0.98
N ARG A 113 -0.06 -1.99 1.70
CA ARG A 113 -0.02 -2.03 3.18
C ARG A 113 -1.39 -2.38 3.75
N ASN A 114 -2.45 -1.78 3.23
CA ASN A 114 -3.81 -2.04 3.70
C ASN A 114 -4.25 -3.48 3.39
N ILE A 115 -3.87 -4.02 2.22
CA ILE A 115 -4.11 -5.44 1.89
C ILE A 115 -3.38 -6.33 2.90
N PHE A 116 -2.07 -6.13 3.09
CA PHE A 116 -1.24 -6.98 3.95
C PHE A 116 -1.66 -6.95 5.42
N ALA A 117 -2.14 -5.79 5.91
CA ALA A 117 -2.53 -5.62 7.30
C ALA A 117 -3.96 -6.07 7.63
N HIS A 118 -4.86 -6.13 6.64
CA HIS A 118 -6.30 -6.30 6.90
C HIS A 118 -6.96 -7.46 6.16
N TRP A 119 -6.35 -7.98 5.09
CA TRP A 119 -6.92 -9.10 4.36
C TRP A 119 -6.36 -10.42 4.89
N ALA A 120 -7.18 -11.48 4.84
CA ALA A 120 -6.75 -12.82 5.21
C ALA A 120 -5.79 -13.36 4.15
N ALA A 121 -4.64 -13.88 4.55
CA ALA A 121 -3.60 -14.33 3.63
C ALA A 121 -3.29 -15.83 3.76
N LYS A 122 -3.08 -16.48 2.61
CA LYS A 122 -2.71 -17.88 2.46
C LYS A 122 -1.70 -18.04 1.32
N ARG A 123 -0.94 -19.13 1.32
CA ARG A 123 -0.05 -19.49 0.20
C ARG A 123 -0.81 -20.28 -0.86
N ILE A 124 -0.45 -20.04 -2.12
CA ILE A 124 -0.89 -20.88 -3.24
C ILE A 124 0.01 -22.13 -3.26
N PRO A 125 -0.55 -23.36 -3.21
CA PRO A 125 0.26 -24.57 -3.15
C PRO A 125 1.24 -24.68 -4.32
N LYS A 126 2.49 -25.07 -4.00
CA LYS A 126 3.61 -25.22 -4.95
C LYS A 126 4.09 -23.94 -5.64
N GLU A 127 3.65 -22.77 -5.18
CA GLU A 127 4.05 -21.48 -5.73
C GLU A 127 4.72 -20.59 -4.68
N ASP A 128 5.65 -19.73 -5.11
CA ASP A 128 6.16 -18.63 -4.26
C ASP A 128 5.22 -17.42 -4.31
N ALA A 129 3.95 -17.63 -3.98
CA ALA A 129 2.90 -16.62 -4.08
C ALA A 129 1.89 -16.71 -2.94
N MET A 130 1.33 -15.56 -2.58
CA MET A 130 0.25 -15.44 -1.60
C MET A 130 -1.03 -14.94 -2.27
N VAL A 131 -2.16 -15.43 -1.76
CA VAL A 131 -3.48 -14.85 -2.02
C VAL A 131 -3.97 -14.15 -0.76
N PHE A 132 -4.46 -12.94 -0.95
CA PHE A 132 -5.09 -12.11 0.06
C PHE A 132 -6.59 -12.04 -0.25
N ILE A 133 -7.42 -12.27 0.75
CA ILE A 133 -8.86 -12.48 0.60
C ILE A 133 -9.61 -11.59 1.61
N THR A 134 -10.69 -10.95 1.15
CA THR A 134 -11.59 -10.20 2.04
C THR A 134 -13.05 -10.31 1.59
N SER A 135 -13.95 -10.42 2.56
CA SER A 135 -15.39 -10.16 2.41
C SER A 135 -15.81 -8.84 3.07
N ASN A 136 -14.85 -8.07 3.62
CA ASN A 136 -15.13 -6.77 4.22
C ASN A 136 -15.22 -5.67 3.15
N ALA A 137 -16.43 -5.18 2.91
CA ALA A 137 -16.69 -4.09 1.96
C ALA A 137 -15.95 -2.79 2.29
N GLN A 138 -15.72 -2.49 3.59
CA GLN A 138 -14.98 -1.28 3.97
C GLN A 138 -13.51 -1.38 3.59
N ASP A 139 -12.88 -2.53 3.80
CA ASP A 139 -11.47 -2.73 3.45
C ASP A 139 -11.29 -2.83 1.94
N TYR A 140 -12.24 -3.45 1.23
CA TYR A 140 -12.29 -3.40 -0.22
C TYR A 140 -12.38 -1.97 -0.74
N LYS A 141 -13.31 -1.16 -0.22
CA LYS A 141 -13.49 0.24 -0.63
C LYS A 141 -12.25 1.09 -0.36
N LYS A 142 -11.56 0.87 0.76
CA LYS A 142 -10.31 1.58 1.09
C LYS A 142 -9.18 1.29 0.09
N VAL A 143 -9.11 0.07 -0.42
CA VAL A 143 -8.02 -0.37 -1.32
C VAL A 143 -8.37 -0.09 -2.78
N ILE A 144 -9.61 -0.37 -3.19
CA ILE A 144 -10.05 -0.37 -4.59
C ILE A 144 -10.84 0.89 -4.97
N GLY A 145 -11.30 1.66 -3.98
CA GLY A 145 -12.09 2.87 -4.20
C GLY A 145 -13.52 2.61 -4.72
N LYS A 146 -13.97 1.35 -4.70
CA LYS A 146 -15.29 0.92 -5.22
C LYS A 146 -16.10 0.22 -4.13
N GLU A 147 -17.42 0.27 -4.27
CA GLU A 147 -18.31 -0.54 -3.43
C GLU A 147 -18.17 -2.02 -3.78
N MET A 148 -18.19 -2.86 -2.75
CA MET A 148 -18.23 -4.32 -2.91
C MET A 148 -19.67 -4.79 -2.71
N ASN A 149 -20.13 -5.70 -3.56
CA ASN A 149 -21.36 -6.44 -3.26
C ASN A 149 -21.10 -7.32 -2.01
N SER A 150 -22.03 -7.33 -1.07
CA SER A 150 -21.95 -8.10 0.18
C SER A 150 -21.81 -9.60 -0.04
N ASP A 151 -22.24 -10.11 -1.19
CA ASP A 151 -22.22 -11.54 -1.50
C ASP A 151 -20.92 -12.00 -2.17
N TYR A 152 -19.96 -11.08 -2.38
CA TYR A 152 -18.70 -11.38 -3.04
C TYR A 152 -17.51 -11.40 -2.08
N ILE A 153 -16.58 -12.28 -2.41
CA ILE A 153 -15.25 -12.31 -1.83
C ILE A 153 -14.29 -11.69 -2.85
N ALA A 154 -13.58 -10.66 -2.43
CA ALA A 154 -12.51 -10.07 -3.21
C ALA A 154 -11.18 -10.76 -2.89
N TYR A 155 -10.30 -10.84 -3.89
CA TYR A 155 -8.95 -11.33 -3.71
C TYR A 155 -7.91 -10.56 -4.54
N ALA A 156 -6.69 -10.55 -4.01
CA ALA A 156 -5.47 -10.09 -4.66
C ALA A 156 -4.41 -11.18 -4.55
N ILE A 157 -3.63 -11.39 -5.61
CA ILE A 157 -2.54 -12.38 -5.63
C ILE A 157 -1.25 -11.62 -5.84
N LEU A 158 -0.24 -11.93 -5.04
CA LEU A 158 1.09 -11.34 -5.16
C LEU A 158 2.15 -12.44 -5.15
N ASP A 159 3.14 -12.31 -6.03
CA ASP A 159 4.37 -13.07 -5.97
C ASP A 159 5.20 -12.58 -4.76
N ILE A 160 5.76 -13.51 -4.00
CA ILE A 160 6.50 -13.17 -2.78
C ILE A 160 7.83 -12.50 -3.14
N ALA A 161 8.42 -12.84 -4.28
CA ALA A 161 9.61 -12.15 -4.79
C ALA A 161 9.31 -10.66 -5.04
N ASP A 162 8.13 -10.34 -5.58
CA ASP A 162 7.71 -8.95 -5.79
C ASP A 162 7.53 -8.22 -4.47
N ILE A 163 6.93 -8.86 -3.45
CA ILE A 163 6.80 -8.26 -2.12
C ILE A 163 8.17 -7.96 -1.51
N ARG A 164 9.12 -8.90 -1.62
CA ARG A 164 10.51 -8.69 -1.17
C ARG A 164 11.16 -7.51 -1.90
N GLY A 165 11.00 -7.43 -3.22
CA GLY A 165 11.50 -6.31 -4.02
C GLY A 165 10.89 -4.97 -3.60
N LEU A 166 9.59 -4.94 -3.32
CA LEU A 166 8.91 -3.74 -2.83
C LEU A 166 9.45 -3.30 -1.47
N ILE A 167 9.77 -4.21 -0.55
CA ILE A 167 10.37 -3.86 0.75
C ILE A 167 11.71 -3.16 0.54
N VAL A 168 12.59 -3.72 -0.30
CA VAL A 168 13.91 -3.15 -0.58
C VAL A 168 13.76 -1.72 -1.13
N HIS A 169 12.85 -1.52 -2.07
CA HIS A 169 12.55 -0.20 -2.60
C HIS A 169 11.99 0.75 -1.54
N LEU A 170 11.12 0.28 -0.64
CA LEU A 170 10.50 1.12 0.38
C LEU A 170 11.47 1.58 1.48
N LEU A 171 12.51 0.80 1.76
CA LEU A 171 13.55 1.17 2.73
C LEU A 171 14.30 2.45 2.34
N GLU A 172 14.22 2.89 1.09
CA GLU A 172 14.77 4.16 0.64
C GLU A 172 14.01 5.36 1.23
N TYR A 173 12.72 5.18 1.56
CA TYR A 173 11.83 6.22 2.09
C TYR A 173 11.71 6.22 3.63
N ASP A 174 12.32 5.24 4.31
CA ASP A 174 12.31 5.12 5.77
C ASP A 174 13.36 6.00 6.47
N LYS A 175 14.20 6.71 5.68
CA LYS A 175 15.33 7.52 6.18
C LYS A 175 14.93 8.94 6.58
#